data_AF-A0A3N5WP09-F1
#
_entry.id   AF-A0A3N5WP09-F1
#
_cell.length_a   1.000
_cell.length_b   1.000
_cell.length_c   1.000
_cell.angle_alpha   90.00
_cell.angle_beta   90.00
_cell.angle_gamma   90.00
#
_symmetry.space_group_name_H-M   'P 1'
#
loop_
_entity.id
_entity.type
_entity.pdbx_description
1 polymer ?
#
loop_
_entity_poly.entity_id
_entity_poly.type
_entity_poly.pdbx_seq_one_letter_code
_entity_poly.pdbx_strand_id
1 'polypeptide(L)'
;MAAVRRYLSLDHAAMQRGYEDQVSQVIASFAGLGPITACRSFPSEAGQPIPRAVITFDEQALGISRDEILRLLYEGSPSVSLAPAGTNGLYINPQTLAPGEEMIVVERILATVRL
;
A
#
# COMPACT_ATOMS: atom_id res chain seq x y z
N MET A 1 -24.24 -21.52 -14.78
CA MET A 1 -24.61 -20.13 -15.11
C MET A 1 -24.87 -19.30 -13.83
N ALA A 2 -23.87 -19.21 -12.92
CA ALA A 2 -24.02 -18.50 -11.63
C ALA A 2 -23.05 -17.31 -11.46
N ALA A 3 -21.94 -17.28 -12.22
CA ALA A 3 -20.95 -16.20 -12.16
C ALA A 3 -21.45 -14.86 -12.74
N VAL A 4 -22.34 -14.88 -13.74
CA VAL A 4 -22.79 -13.66 -14.45
C VAL A 4 -23.75 -12.83 -13.59
N ARG A 5 -24.60 -13.47 -12.77
CA ARG A 5 -25.59 -12.75 -11.94
C ARG A 5 -25.01 -12.07 -10.70
N ARG A 6 -23.80 -12.46 -10.26
CA ARG A 6 -23.11 -11.78 -9.14
C ARG A 6 -22.39 -10.50 -9.56
N TYR A 7 -22.14 -10.33 -10.86
CA TYR A 7 -21.43 -9.19 -11.43
C TYR A 7 -22.27 -7.90 -11.46
N LEU A 8 -23.59 -8.01 -11.58
CA LEU A 8 -24.49 -6.84 -11.72
C LEU A 8 -24.93 -6.20 -10.39
N SER A 9 -24.46 -6.73 -9.25
CA SER A 9 -24.83 -6.24 -7.91
C SER A 9 -23.64 -5.70 -7.11
N LEU A 10 -22.45 -5.64 -7.72
CA LEU A 10 -21.30 -4.97 -7.11
C LEU A 10 -21.54 -3.47 -7.19
N ASP A 11 -21.71 -2.83 -6.03
CA ASP A 11 -21.65 -1.37 -5.93
C ASP A 11 -20.20 -0.95 -6.17
N HIS A 12 -19.87 -0.77 -7.44
CA HIS A 12 -18.55 -0.31 -7.88
C HIS A 12 -18.17 1.02 -7.23
N ALA A 13 -19.15 1.89 -6.94
CA ALA A 13 -18.89 3.15 -6.27
C ALA A 13 -18.54 2.93 -4.78
N ALA A 14 -19.21 2.02 -4.09
CA ALA A 14 -18.84 1.64 -2.72
C ALA A 14 -17.45 0.99 -2.65
N MET A 15 -17.12 0.12 -3.62
CA MET A 15 -15.78 -0.47 -3.71
C MET A 15 -14.70 0.59 -3.91
N GLN A 16 -14.92 1.52 -4.85
CA GLN A 16 -13.99 2.63 -5.10
C GLN A 16 -13.83 3.53 -3.87
N ARG A 17 -14.92 3.84 -3.15
CA ARG A 17 -14.84 4.57 -1.87
C ARG A 17 -14.00 3.82 -0.86
N GLY A 18 -14.20 2.51 -0.70
CA GLY A 18 -13.39 1.68 0.19
C GLY A 18 -11.90 1.73 -0.15
N TYR A 19 -11.54 1.70 -1.43
CA TYR A 19 -10.15 1.85 -1.85
C TYR A 19 -9.56 3.23 -1.53
N GLU A 20 -10.32 4.31 -1.73
CA GLU A 20 -9.89 5.66 -1.34
C GLU A 20 -9.73 5.79 0.19
N ASP A 21 -10.63 5.18 0.96
CA ASP A 21 -10.57 5.18 2.42
C ASP A 21 -9.30 4.47 2.92
N GLN A 22 -9.00 3.28 2.39
CA GLN A 22 -7.78 2.53 2.72
C GLN A 22 -6.51 3.32 2.34
N VAL A 23 -6.47 3.90 1.13
CA VAL A 23 -5.32 4.72 0.70
C VAL A 23 -5.14 5.95 1.58
N SER A 24 -6.23 6.59 1.97
CA SER A 24 -6.19 7.76 2.87
C SER A 24 -5.69 7.39 4.27
N GLN A 25 -6.12 6.25 4.81
CA GLN A 25 -5.65 5.75 6.11
C GLN A 25 -4.15 5.41 6.08
N VAL A 26 -3.68 4.76 5.01
CA VAL A 26 -2.27 4.48 4.81
C VAL A 26 -1.47 5.79 4.80
N ILE A 27 -1.88 6.78 4.00
CA ILE A 27 -1.19 8.08 3.93
C ILE A 27 -1.14 8.76 5.29
N ALA A 28 -2.26 8.78 6.01
CA ALA A 28 -2.35 9.37 7.34
C ALA A 28 -1.41 8.70 8.34
N SER A 29 -1.18 7.39 8.21
CA SER A 29 -0.33 6.62 9.14
C SER A 29 1.16 6.98 9.03
N PHE A 30 1.60 7.52 7.90
CA PHE A 30 2.98 8.00 7.73
C PHE A 30 3.11 9.52 7.89
N ALA A 31 2.02 10.23 8.18
CA ALA A 31 2.03 11.67 8.31
C ALA A 31 2.92 12.11 9.50
N GLY A 32 3.87 12.99 9.24
CA GLY A 32 4.79 13.50 10.27
C GLY A 32 5.99 12.60 10.57
N LEU A 33 6.10 11.44 9.92
CA LEU A 33 7.32 10.63 9.99
C LEU A 33 8.37 11.25 9.06
N GLY A 34 9.23 12.12 9.59
CA GLY A 34 10.22 12.87 8.81
C GLY A 34 10.94 12.10 7.67
N PRO A 35 11.46 10.87 7.91
CA PRO A 35 12.18 10.12 6.89
C PRO A 35 11.27 9.32 5.92
N ILE A 36 9.94 9.44 6.03
CA ILE A 36 8.98 8.71 5.21
C ILE A 36 7.90 9.65 4.69
N THR A 37 7.67 9.63 3.39
CA THR A 37 6.54 10.36 2.79
C THR A 37 5.57 9.38 2.16
N ALA A 38 4.28 9.60 2.36
CA ALA A 38 3.22 8.82 1.73
C ALA A 38 2.31 9.73 0.89
N CYS A 39 2.07 9.35 -0.36
CA CYS A 39 1.25 10.11 -1.30
C CYS A 39 0.28 9.21 -2.04
N ARG A 40 -0.88 9.76 -2.43
CA ARG A 40 -1.81 9.09 -3.32
C ARG A 40 -1.21 9.03 -4.73
N SER A 41 -1.28 7.87 -5.38
CA SER A 41 -0.90 7.63 -6.77
C SER A 41 -2.10 7.11 -7.54
N PHE A 42 -2.33 7.69 -8.72
CA PHE A 42 -3.44 7.35 -9.61
C PHE A 42 -3.07 7.69 -11.06
N PRO A 43 -3.47 6.88 -12.06
CA PRO A 43 -4.10 5.56 -11.92
C PRO A 43 -3.12 4.49 -11.41
N SER A 44 -3.57 3.23 -11.33
CA SER A 44 -2.66 2.11 -11.06
C SER A 44 -1.63 1.93 -12.18
N GLU A 45 -0.60 1.11 -11.98
CA GLU A 45 0.48 0.91 -12.96
C GLU A 45 -0.02 0.37 -14.31
N ALA A 46 -1.09 -0.42 -14.31
CA ALA A 46 -1.79 -0.88 -15.51
C ALA A 46 -2.80 0.13 -16.09
N GLY A 47 -2.84 1.37 -15.59
CA GLY A 47 -3.76 2.42 -16.04
C GLY A 47 -5.21 2.26 -15.54
N GLN A 48 -5.47 1.33 -14.61
CA GLN A 48 -6.81 1.13 -14.08
C GLN A 48 -7.20 2.30 -13.15
N PRO A 49 -8.46 2.75 -13.14
CA PRO A 49 -8.93 3.86 -12.31
C PRO A 49 -9.08 3.41 -10.85
N ILE A 50 -7.96 3.08 -10.22
CA ILE A 50 -7.85 2.57 -8.85
C ILE A 50 -6.74 3.37 -8.14
N PRO A 51 -7.02 3.96 -6.97
CA PRO A 51 -6.01 4.67 -6.20
C PRO A 51 -5.01 3.70 -5.57
N ARG A 52 -3.79 4.17 -5.35
CA ARG A 52 -2.76 3.48 -4.56
C ARG A 52 -2.09 4.47 -3.62
N ALA A 53 -1.45 3.97 -2.57
CA ALA A 53 -0.46 4.75 -1.84
C ALA A 53 0.94 4.45 -2.39
N VAL A 54 1.75 5.49 -2.55
CA VAL A 54 3.20 5.39 -2.74
C VAL A 54 3.86 5.82 -1.45
N ILE A 55 4.65 4.92 -0.88
CA ILE A 55 5.50 5.20 0.29
C ILE A 55 6.91 5.39 -0.22
N THR A 56 7.54 6.50 0.13
CA THR A 56 8.90 6.85 -0.26
C THR A 56 9.74 7.03 0.99
N PHE A 57 10.93 6.45 0.97
CA PHE A 57 11.85 6.40 2.10
C PHE A 57 13.08 7.27 1.84
N ASP A 58 13.50 8.01 2.87
CA ASP A 58 14.84 8.58 2.92
C ASP A 58 15.82 7.51 3.43
N GLU A 59 16.45 6.82 2.49
CA GLU A 59 17.41 5.75 2.77
C GLU A 59 18.60 6.23 3.61
N GLN A 60 19.05 7.48 3.42
CA GLN A 60 20.17 8.01 4.21
C GLN A 60 19.77 8.24 5.66
N ALA A 61 18.56 8.76 5.90
CA ALA A 61 18.04 8.97 7.24
C ALA A 61 17.68 7.67 7.95
N LEU A 62 17.16 6.66 7.23
CA LEU A 62 16.76 5.38 7.80
C LEU A 62 17.90 4.36 7.89
N GLY A 63 18.95 4.51 7.10
CA GLY A 63 20.06 3.55 7.03
C GLY A 63 19.65 2.18 6.47
N ILE A 64 18.58 2.12 5.68
CA ILE A 64 18.07 0.89 5.05
C ILE A 64 17.49 1.22 3.67
N SER A 65 17.82 0.39 2.69
CA SER A 65 17.34 0.56 1.31
C SER A 65 15.91 0.05 1.13
N ARG A 66 15.23 0.56 0.10
CA ARG A 66 13.89 0.07 -0.29
C ARG A 66 13.88 -1.44 -0.57
N ASP A 67 14.90 -1.95 -1.24
CA ASP A 67 15.00 -3.37 -1.60
C ASP A 67 15.20 -4.24 -0.35
N GLU A 68 15.95 -3.77 0.64
CA GLU A 68 16.05 -4.45 1.94
C GLU A 68 14.73 -4.42 2.71
N ILE A 69 13.99 -3.29 2.67
CA ILE A 69 12.64 -3.21 3.25
C ILE A 69 11.73 -4.26 2.60
N LEU A 70 11.68 -4.34 1.27
CA LEU A 70 10.88 -5.35 0.56
C LEU A 70 11.27 -6.78 0.95
N ARG A 71 12.57 -7.05 1.05
CA ARG A 71 13.07 -8.37 1.47
C ARG A 71 12.61 -8.72 2.88
N LEU A 72 12.73 -7.81 3.84
CA LEU A 72 12.32 -8.01 5.24
C LEU A 72 10.80 -8.12 5.41
N LEU A 73 10.02 -7.41 4.60
CA LEU A 73 8.58 -7.56 4.54
C LEU A 73 8.19 -8.97 4.05
N TYR A 74 8.84 -9.45 2.99
CA TYR A 74 8.57 -10.76 2.39
C TYR A 74 8.99 -11.92 3.32
N GLU A 75 10.17 -11.83 3.93
CA GLU A 75 10.68 -12.85 4.88
C GLU A 75 10.00 -12.80 6.26
N GLY A 76 9.26 -11.73 6.53
CA GLY A 76 8.63 -11.48 7.81
C GLY A 76 7.36 -12.29 8.09
N SER A 77 6.80 -12.06 9.27
CA SER A 77 5.50 -12.61 9.67
C SER A 77 4.60 -11.50 10.25
N PRO A 78 3.41 -11.26 9.68
CA PRO A 78 2.96 -11.77 8.39
C PRO A 78 3.91 -11.38 7.23
N SER A 79 3.99 -12.25 6.23
CA SER A 79 4.73 -11.99 5.00
C SER A 79 3.94 -11.01 4.15
N VAL A 80 4.59 -9.93 3.72
CA VAL A 80 4.00 -8.85 2.94
C VAL A 80 4.80 -8.67 1.66
N SER A 81 4.13 -8.78 0.51
CA SER A 81 4.71 -8.57 -0.81
C SER A 81 4.17 -7.30 -1.42
N LEU A 82 5.06 -6.36 -1.77
CA LEU A 82 4.71 -5.05 -2.35
C LEU A 82 5.52 -4.79 -3.61
N ALA A 83 4.95 -4.01 -4.52
CA ALA A 83 5.64 -3.65 -5.75
C ALA A 83 6.60 -2.46 -5.51
N PRO A 84 7.81 -2.49 -6.10
CA PRO A 84 8.73 -1.35 -6.05
C PRO A 84 8.14 -0.13 -6.79
N ALA A 85 8.35 1.06 -6.24
CA ALA A 85 8.10 2.35 -6.86
C ALA A 85 9.41 3.13 -7.00
N GLY A 86 9.96 3.21 -8.21
CA GLY A 86 11.23 3.89 -8.47
C GLY A 86 12.40 3.25 -7.69
N THR A 87 13.34 4.07 -7.25
CA THR A 87 14.55 3.63 -6.52
C THR A 87 14.34 3.51 -5.02
N ASN A 88 13.47 4.33 -4.42
CA ASN A 88 13.35 4.45 -2.96
C ASN A 88 11.90 4.38 -2.45
N GLY A 89 10.95 3.87 -3.24
CA GLY A 89 9.57 3.73 -2.80
C GLY A 89 8.94 2.37 -3.07
N LEU A 90 7.73 2.20 -2.55
CA LEU A 90 6.88 1.02 -2.75
C LEU A 90 5.41 1.43 -2.95
N TYR A 91 4.64 0.57 -3.61
CA TYR A 91 3.20 0.74 -3.78
C TYR A 91 2.42 -0.15 -2.81
N ILE A 92 1.42 0.44 -2.16
CA ILE A 92 0.36 -0.29 -1.46
C ILE A 92 -0.90 -0.20 -2.32
N ASN A 93 -1.35 -1.34 -2.84
CA ASN A 93 -2.52 -1.44 -3.69
C ASN A 93 -3.73 -1.95 -2.87
N PRO A 94 -4.77 -1.13 -2.64
CA PRO A 94 -5.93 -1.56 -1.84
C PRO A 94 -6.70 -2.71 -2.50
N GLN A 95 -6.62 -2.88 -3.82
CA GLN A 95 -7.32 -3.95 -4.54
C GLN A 95 -6.86 -5.36 -4.11
N THR A 96 -5.65 -5.49 -3.58
CA THR A 96 -5.09 -6.78 -3.14
C THR A 96 -5.28 -7.04 -1.65
N LEU A 97 -6.04 -6.19 -0.96
CA LEU A 97 -6.20 -6.20 0.49
C LEU A 97 -7.67 -6.34 0.87
N ALA A 98 -7.97 -7.12 1.89
CA ALA A 98 -9.22 -7.02 2.61
C ALA A 98 -9.24 -5.74 3.46
N PRO A 99 -10.41 -5.16 3.75
CA PRO A 99 -10.52 -4.01 4.66
C PRO A 99 -9.82 -4.28 5.99
N GLY A 100 -8.92 -3.38 6.40
CA GLY A 100 -8.10 -3.48 7.60
C GLY A 100 -6.71 -4.08 7.39
N GLU A 101 -6.46 -4.84 6.30
CA GLU A 101 -5.13 -5.41 6.03
C GLU A 101 -4.10 -4.34 5.65
N GLU A 102 -4.54 -3.18 5.16
CA GLU A 102 -3.67 -2.03 4.92
C GLU A 102 -2.94 -1.59 6.20
N MET A 103 -3.55 -1.75 7.37
CA MET A 103 -2.92 -1.40 8.64
C MET A 103 -1.87 -2.43 9.07
N ILE A 104 -2.08 -3.71 8.75
CA ILE A 104 -1.04 -4.74 8.92
C ILE A 104 0.18 -4.41 8.05
N VAL A 105 -0.04 -3.97 6.82
CA VAL A 105 1.04 -3.54 5.91
C VAL A 105 1.79 -2.34 6.50
N VAL A 106 1.07 -1.32 7.00
CA VAL A 106 1.66 -0.15 7.66
C VAL A 106 2.52 -0.57 8.85
N GLU A 107 1.98 -1.36 9.77
CA GLU A 107 2.70 -1.84 10.96
C GLU A 107 3.97 -2.61 10.59
N ARG A 108 3.90 -3.46 9.57
CA ARG A 108 5.06 -4.22 9.07
C ARG A 108 6.13 -3.31 8.46
N ILE A 109 5.75 -2.26 7.74
CA ILE A 109 6.69 -1.28 7.20
C ILE A 109 7.40 -0.57 8.36
N LEU A 110 6.65 -0.02 9.32
CA LEU A 110 7.19 0.71 10.47
C LEU A 110 8.15 -0.16 11.30
N ALA A 111 7.77 -1.41 11.57
CA ALA A 111 8.63 -2.36 12.26
C ALA A 111 9.94 -2.64 11.51
N THR A 112 9.90 -2.64 10.17
CA THR A 112 11.10 -2.87 9.32
C THR A 112 12.07 -1.70 9.40
N VAL A 113 11.56 -0.47 9.45
CA VAL A 113 12.37 0.76 9.49
C VAL A 113 12.70 1.23 10.91
N ARG A 114 12.35 0.44 11.94
CA ARG A 114 12.59 0.71 13.37
C ARG A 114 12.01 2.06 13.87
N LEU A 115 10.81 2.41 13.41
CA LEU A 115 10.02 3.55 13.89
C LEU A 115 8.87 3.12 14.79
#